data_AF-A0A0D2CYD1-F1
#
_entry.id   AF-A0A0D2CYD1-F1
#
_cell.length_a   1.000
_cell.length_b   1.000
_cell.length_c   1.000
_cell.angle_alpha   90.00
_cell.angle_beta   90.00
_cell.angle_gamma   90.00
#
_symmetry.space_group_name_H-M   'P 1'
#
loop_
_entity.id
_entity.type
_entity.pdbx_description
1 polymer ?
#
loop_
_entity_poly.entity_id
_entity_poly.type
_entity_poly.pdbx_seq_one_letter_code
_entity_poly.pdbx_strand_id
1 'polypeptide(L)'
;MAPGILVEAHTENGPTVFPKPNRASPQAATFDPAKHLAYVPPKRIHTFEDLCLPASPLTKVASTDPFPLLSEEALLEHRRELLSDRVLDNCMYQTRPGSVQLRGMAPYYAPFIHQFWTSPEVLKIISDLAGVDLVPVLDYDICHTNIQLDSNDAEAVRQMPIVPPGAPAPKGPDESDTSAECHPNATKHAVVPWHRDSYPFVCVVMLSDARYMTGGETEMQRGDGTTTKVRCPQMGSAVVLHGRHVTHIAVPTGNMPERITIVTSLRPRDPLLLENSSLMNVRNKSRLPELYYQWTSYRLHLLSERFRLEAERLDAAHRKEIQQTEGGRGDCNTDIVDLASLRKWMDEQMEYMRRTLFEMRPVTADDNVHKTGIQEMTV
;
A
#
# COMPACT_ATOMS: atom_id res chain seq x y z
N MET A 1 9.48 19.97 -26.27
CA MET A 1 10.60 19.76 -27.20
C MET A 1 11.44 21.03 -27.26
N ALA A 2 12.69 20.93 -26.78
CA ALA A 2 13.86 21.81 -26.94
C ALA A 2 14.98 21.18 -26.08
N PRO A 3 16.27 21.30 -26.46
CA PRO A 3 17.09 20.14 -26.79
C PRO A 3 18.27 19.88 -25.84
N GLY A 4 18.91 18.73 -26.08
CA GLY A 4 19.93 18.11 -25.24
C GLY A 4 21.29 18.81 -25.18
N ILE A 5 22.08 18.32 -24.24
CA ILE A 5 23.51 18.57 -24.13
C ILE A 5 24.17 17.19 -24.03
N LEU A 6 24.89 16.84 -25.10
CA LEU A 6 25.95 15.83 -25.08
C LEU A 6 27.07 16.32 -24.15
N VAL A 7 27.55 15.46 -23.26
CA VAL A 7 28.91 15.57 -22.73
C VAL A 7 29.60 14.24 -22.96
N GLU A 8 30.71 14.31 -23.69
CA GLU A 8 31.56 13.21 -24.12
C GLU A 8 32.30 12.53 -22.96
N ALA A 9 32.65 11.28 -23.22
CA ALA A 9 33.30 10.36 -22.31
C ALA A 9 34.78 10.71 -22.06
N HIS A 10 35.19 10.66 -20.78
CA HIS A 10 36.59 10.48 -20.40
C HIS A 10 36.78 9.04 -19.91
N THR A 11 37.66 8.32 -20.60
CA THR A 11 38.11 6.97 -20.29
C THR A 11 39.27 7.01 -19.28
N GLU A 12 39.11 6.38 -18.11
CA GLU A 12 40.25 5.95 -17.29
C GLU A 12 40.14 4.45 -16.99
N ASN A 13 41.25 3.75 -17.23
CA ASN A 13 41.41 2.30 -17.13
C ASN A 13 41.52 1.85 -15.66
N GLY A 14 40.62 0.96 -15.24
CA GLY A 14 40.66 0.20 -13.98
C GLY A 14 40.27 -1.27 -14.21
N PRO A 15 40.66 -2.21 -13.32
CA PRO A 15 40.94 -3.59 -13.68
C PRO A 15 39.71 -4.41 -14.09
N THR A 16 39.94 -5.28 -15.07
CA THR A 16 39.02 -6.24 -15.70
C THR A 16 38.21 -7.04 -14.68
N VAL A 17 36.95 -6.66 -14.49
CA VAL A 17 35.92 -7.53 -13.93
C VAL A 17 35.43 -8.43 -15.07
N PHE A 18 35.65 -9.74 -14.96
CA PHE A 18 35.03 -10.70 -15.86
C PHE A 18 33.50 -10.54 -15.78
N PRO A 19 32.81 -10.10 -16.85
CA PRO A 19 31.36 -10.07 -16.82
C PRO A 19 30.87 -11.51 -16.76
N LYS A 20 30.15 -11.85 -15.68
CA LYS A 20 29.34 -13.08 -15.65
C LYS A 20 28.46 -13.08 -16.91
N PRO A 21 28.29 -14.22 -17.60
CA PRO A 21 27.45 -14.28 -18.78
C PRO A 21 26.06 -13.77 -18.40
N ASN A 22 25.64 -12.71 -19.11
CA ASN A 22 24.35 -12.09 -18.98
C ASN A 22 23.31 -13.18 -19.26
N ARG A 23 22.74 -13.77 -18.21
CA ARG A 23 21.63 -14.70 -18.32
C ARG A 23 20.51 -13.85 -18.93
N ALA A 24 20.22 -14.07 -20.21
CA ALA A 24 19.24 -13.29 -20.96
C ALA A 24 18.01 -13.11 -20.07
N SER A 25 17.70 -11.85 -19.73
CA SER A 25 16.52 -11.54 -18.94
C SER A 25 15.33 -12.13 -19.70
N PRO A 26 14.53 -13.02 -19.10
CA PRO A 26 13.28 -13.43 -19.72
C PRO A 26 12.53 -12.16 -20.10
N GLN A 27 12.06 -12.07 -21.34
CA GLN A 27 11.24 -10.94 -21.77
C GLN A 27 10.11 -10.78 -20.75
N ALA A 28 10.04 -9.61 -20.09
CA ALA A 28 9.07 -9.39 -19.02
C ALA A 28 7.66 -9.69 -19.55
N ALA A 29 6.92 -10.54 -18.83
CA ALA A 29 5.56 -10.86 -19.21
C ALA A 29 4.73 -9.56 -19.25
N THR A 30 3.86 -9.43 -20.25
CA THR A 30 2.92 -8.32 -20.34
C THR A 30 1.63 -8.71 -19.63
N PHE A 31 1.07 -7.82 -18.82
CA PHE A 31 -0.18 -8.09 -18.12
C PHE A 31 -1.35 -8.16 -19.11
N ASP A 32 -1.98 -9.32 -19.16
CA ASP A 32 -3.28 -9.60 -19.79
C ASP A 32 -4.34 -9.93 -18.73
N PRO A 33 -5.40 -9.11 -18.54
CA PRO A 33 -6.40 -9.35 -17.51
C PRO A 33 -7.17 -10.67 -17.72
N ALA A 34 -7.33 -11.14 -18.96
CA ALA A 34 -8.07 -12.38 -19.24
C ALA A 34 -7.30 -13.63 -18.81
N LYS A 35 -5.97 -13.56 -18.74
CA LYS A 35 -5.10 -14.66 -18.29
C LYS A 35 -4.77 -14.55 -16.82
N HIS A 36 -4.48 -13.32 -16.38
CA HIS A 36 -3.85 -13.09 -15.09
C HIS A 36 -4.85 -12.91 -13.94
N LEU A 37 -6.10 -12.55 -14.21
CA LEU A 37 -7.13 -12.40 -13.18
C LEU A 37 -7.93 -13.69 -13.01
N ALA A 38 -8.05 -14.14 -11.77
CA ALA A 38 -8.94 -15.22 -11.35
C ALA A 38 -9.97 -14.72 -10.34
N TYR A 39 -10.47 -13.49 -10.56
CA TYR A 39 -11.33 -12.81 -9.61
C TYR A 39 -12.64 -13.56 -9.36
N VAL A 40 -12.93 -13.80 -8.07
CA VAL A 40 -14.24 -14.24 -7.59
C VAL A 40 -14.60 -13.34 -6.42
N PRO A 41 -15.82 -12.78 -6.32
CA PRO A 41 -16.18 -11.87 -5.24
C PRO A 41 -16.08 -12.52 -3.85
N PRO A 42 -15.74 -11.75 -2.79
CA PRO A 42 -15.71 -12.24 -1.42
C PRO A 42 -17.10 -12.66 -0.96
N LYS A 43 -17.16 -13.62 -0.02
CA LYS A 43 -18.42 -14.08 0.58
C LYS A 43 -19.11 -12.99 1.41
N ARG A 44 -18.32 -12.15 2.09
CA ARG A 44 -18.81 -11.06 2.91
C ARG A 44 -17.92 -9.84 2.78
N ILE A 45 -18.55 -8.68 2.84
CA ILE A 45 -17.92 -7.38 3.06
C ILE A 45 -18.26 -6.98 4.50
N HIS A 46 -17.25 -6.61 5.28
CA HIS A 46 -17.38 -6.15 6.66
C HIS A 46 -17.42 -4.63 6.66
N THR A 47 -18.41 -4.06 7.33
CA THR A 47 -18.60 -2.62 7.46
C THR A 47 -17.98 -2.07 8.74
N PHE A 48 -17.81 -0.75 8.83
CA PHE A 48 -17.45 -0.11 10.10
C PHE A 48 -18.47 -0.41 11.21
N GLU A 49 -19.75 -0.51 10.85
CA GLU A 49 -20.83 -0.85 11.78
C GLU A 49 -20.69 -2.29 12.33
N ASP A 50 -20.36 -3.27 11.48
CA ASP A 50 -20.08 -4.65 11.92
C ASP A 50 -18.95 -4.69 12.97
N LEU A 51 -17.96 -3.79 12.83
CA LEU A 51 -16.82 -3.65 13.74
C LEU A 51 -17.09 -2.70 14.91
N CYS A 52 -18.31 -2.19 15.09
CA CYS A 52 -18.65 -1.19 16.10
C CYS A 52 -17.76 0.08 16.03
N LEU A 53 -17.22 0.41 14.86
CA LEU A 53 -16.34 1.55 14.65
C LEU A 53 -17.13 2.76 14.11
N PRO A 54 -16.63 4.00 14.33
CA PRO A 54 -17.22 5.18 13.72
C PRO A 54 -17.26 5.08 12.19
N ALA A 55 -18.28 5.68 11.59
CA ALA A 55 -18.40 5.73 10.13
C ALA A 55 -17.18 6.44 9.50
N SER A 56 -16.63 5.85 8.44
CA SER A 56 -15.61 6.52 7.63
C SER A 56 -16.27 7.55 6.70
N PRO A 57 -15.65 8.72 6.49
CA PRO A 57 -16.13 9.71 5.53
C PRO A 57 -15.93 9.27 4.07
N LEU A 58 -15.22 8.17 3.82
CA LEU A 58 -14.90 7.67 2.48
C LEU A 58 -15.84 6.55 2.02
N THR A 59 -16.18 5.62 2.91
CA THR A 59 -16.94 4.40 2.57
C THR A 59 -17.51 3.76 3.84
N LYS A 60 -18.53 2.92 3.68
CA LYS A 60 -19.03 2.06 4.77
C LYS A 60 -18.18 0.81 4.97
N VAL A 61 -17.35 0.45 3.98
CA VAL A 61 -16.55 -0.78 3.98
C VAL A 61 -15.32 -0.64 4.88
N ALA A 62 -15.17 -1.56 5.82
CA ALA A 62 -13.97 -1.68 6.65
C ALA A 62 -13.01 -2.72 6.08
N SER A 63 -13.50 -3.89 5.66
CA SER A 63 -12.70 -4.95 5.05
C SER A 63 -13.53 -5.94 4.25
N THR A 64 -12.88 -6.88 3.56
CA THR A 64 -13.53 -8.02 2.90
C THR A 64 -13.12 -9.34 3.53
N ASP A 65 -13.94 -10.38 3.38
CA ASP A 65 -13.43 -11.74 3.42
C ASP A 65 -12.36 -11.94 2.32
N PRO A 66 -11.48 -12.95 2.45
CA PRO A 66 -10.58 -13.30 1.38
C PRO A 66 -11.29 -13.70 0.09
N PHE A 67 -10.72 -13.29 -1.03
CA PHE A 67 -11.28 -13.56 -2.35
C PHE A 67 -10.19 -13.88 -3.38
N PRO A 68 -10.38 -14.87 -4.27
CA PRO A 68 -9.45 -15.13 -5.37
C PRO A 68 -9.22 -13.88 -6.22
N LEU A 69 -7.96 -13.59 -6.58
CA LEU A 69 -7.60 -12.44 -7.42
C LEU A 69 -6.58 -12.82 -8.49
N LEU A 70 -5.49 -13.48 -8.09
CA LEU A 70 -4.45 -13.92 -9.01
C LEU A 70 -4.77 -15.30 -9.58
N SER A 71 -4.65 -15.43 -10.89
CA SER A 71 -4.42 -16.74 -11.51
C SER A 71 -3.07 -17.33 -11.08
N GLU A 72 -2.87 -18.62 -11.35
CA GLU A 72 -1.56 -19.26 -11.15
C GLU A 72 -0.46 -18.59 -11.97
N GLU A 73 -0.73 -18.23 -13.24
CA GLU A 73 0.24 -17.51 -14.09
C GLU A 73 0.65 -16.18 -13.49
N ALA A 74 -0.32 -15.37 -13.04
CA ALA A 74 -0.04 -14.08 -12.42
C ALA A 74 0.76 -14.23 -11.11
N LEU A 75 0.45 -15.24 -10.30
CA LEU A 75 1.19 -15.53 -9.08
C LEU A 75 2.65 -15.85 -9.37
N LEU A 76 2.92 -16.67 -10.39
CA LEU A 76 4.27 -17.03 -10.78
C LEU A 76 5.03 -15.84 -11.36
N GLU A 77 4.38 -14.97 -12.15
CA GLU A 77 4.99 -13.73 -12.63
C GLU A 77 5.33 -12.76 -11.50
N HIS A 78 4.43 -12.59 -10.51
CA HIS A 78 4.73 -11.80 -9.31
C HIS A 78 5.98 -12.34 -8.61
N ARG A 79 6.05 -13.65 -8.37
CA ARG A 79 7.22 -14.27 -7.72
C ARG A 79 8.48 -14.13 -8.57
N ARG A 80 8.39 -14.25 -9.89
CA ARG A 80 9.53 -14.11 -10.82
C ARG A 80 10.14 -12.71 -10.77
N GLU A 81 9.33 -11.66 -10.72
CA GLU A 81 9.84 -10.30 -10.57
C GLU A 81 10.40 -10.05 -9.17
N LEU A 82 9.65 -10.40 -8.12
CA LEU A 82 10.02 -10.14 -6.72
C LEU A 82 11.30 -10.85 -6.29
N LEU A 83 11.51 -12.10 -6.74
CA LEU A 83 12.67 -12.92 -6.40
C LEU A 83 13.82 -12.78 -7.41
N SER A 84 13.71 -11.85 -8.37
CA SER A 84 14.80 -11.58 -9.30
C SER A 84 15.99 -10.92 -8.59
N ASP A 85 17.21 -11.24 -9.01
CA ASP A 85 18.43 -10.61 -8.48
C ASP A 85 18.35 -9.08 -8.51
N ARG A 86 17.78 -8.51 -9.59
CA ARG A 86 17.61 -7.06 -9.73
C ARG A 86 16.74 -6.46 -8.64
N VAL A 87 15.62 -7.09 -8.28
CA VAL A 87 14.76 -6.63 -7.18
C VAL A 87 15.42 -6.88 -5.85
N LEU A 88 16.00 -8.06 -5.60
CA LEU A 88 16.64 -8.36 -4.32
C LEU A 88 17.84 -7.46 -4.03
N ASP A 89 18.66 -7.16 -5.04
CA ASP A 89 19.83 -6.29 -4.89
C ASP A 89 19.47 -4.82 -4.64
N ASN A 90 18.29 -4.38 -5.10
CA ASN A 90 17.92 -2.97 -5.07
C ASN A 90 16.81 -2.61 -4.07
N CYS A 91 15.92 -3.54 -3.79
CA CYS A 91 14.66 -3.25 -3.12
C CYS A 91 14.55 -3.95 -1.76
N MET A 92 15.52 -4.80 -1.39
CA MET A 92 15.46 -5.62 -0.18
C MET A 92 15.95 -4.88 1.08
N TYR A 93 15.19 -5.01 2.15
CA TYR A 93 15.48 -4.48 3.48
C TYR A 93 15.33 -5.57 4.52
N GLN A 94 16.38 -5.84 5.29
CA GLN A 94 16.29 -6.73 6.43
C GLN A 94 15.49 -6.05 7.56
N THR A 95 14.59 -6.79 8.20
CA THR A 95 13.73 -6.23 9.25
C THR A 95 14.00 -6.84 10.62
N ARG A 96 13.88 -8.17 10.72
CA ARG A 96 14.16 -8.97 11.91
C ARG A 96 14.87 -10.25 11.43
N PRO A 97 15.51 -11.03 12.33
CA PRO A 97 16.00 -12.35 11.96
C PRO A 97 14.91 -13.16 11.23
N GLY A 98 15.25 -13.72 10.07
CA GLY A 98 14.32 -14.49 9.23
C GLY A 98 13.21 -13.69 8.53
N SER A 99 13.29 -12.36 8.47
CA SER A 99 12.27 -11.52 7.82
C SER A 99 12.88 -10.38 6.99
N VAL A 100 12.45 -10.29 5.73
CA VAL A 100 12.83 -9.19 4.82
C VAL A 100 11.60 -8.51 4.25
N GLN A 101 11.79 -7.26 3.82
CA GLN A 101 10.81 -6.48 3.09
C GLN A 101 11.36 -6.05 1.74
N LEU A 102 10.52 -6.06 0.70
CA LEU A 102 10.83 -5.47 -0.59
C LEU A 102 10.00 -4.19 -0.79
N ARG A 103 10.63 -3.10 -1.22
CA ARG A 103 9.97 -1.81 -1.55
C ARG A 103 10.67 -1.07 -2.71
N GLY A 104 9.91 -0.29 -3.47
CA GLY A 104 10.45 0.54 -4.55
C GLY A 104 10.88 -0.24 -5.79
N MET A 105 10.23 -1.37 -6.09
CA MET A 105 10.51 -2.18 -7.27
C MET A 105 9.78 -1.69 -8.53
N ALA A 106 8.57 -1.13 -8.38
CA ALA A 106 7.77 -0.64 -9.50
C ALA A 106 8.13 0.82 -9.88
N PRO A 107 8.04 1.21 -11.17
CA PRO A 107 7.77 0.36 -12.33
C PRO A 107 9.02 -0.34 -12.89
N TYR A 108 10.22 0.13 -12.54
CA TYR A 108 11.43 -0.16 -13.30
C TYR A 108 11.97 -1.58 -13.14
N TYR A 109 11.94 -2.13 -11.93
CA TYR A 109 12.42 -3.48 -11.64
C TYR A 109 11.33 -4.54 -11.78
N ALA A 110 10.05 -4.13 -11.75
CA ALA A 110 8.90 -5.01 -11.72
C ALA A 110 7.77 -4.49 -12.66
N PRO A 111 7.99 -4.48 -13.98
CA PRO A 111 7.03 -3.94 -14.95
C PRO A 111 5.73 -4.73 -15.06
N PHE A 112 5.72 -6.05 -14.89
CA PHE A 112 4.49 -6.86 -14.87
C PHE A 112 3.64 -6.48 -13.67
N ILE A 113 4.25 -6.42 -12.47
CA ILE A 113 3.59 -6.02 -11.23
C ILE A 113 3.01 -4.61 -11.38
N HIS A 114 3.76 -3.68 -11.96
CA HIS A 114 3.26 -2.32 -12.18
C HIS A 114 2.04 -2.30 -13.11
N GLN A 115 2.09 -2.99 -14.25
CA GLN A 115 0.96 -3.10 -15.17
C GLN A 115 -0.26 -3.74 -14.49
N PHE A 116 -0.06 -4.79 -13.70
CA PHE A 116 -1.13 -5.46 -12.96
C PHE A 116 -1.83 -4.46 -12.03
N TRP A 117 -1.09 -3.81 -11.12
CA TRP A 117 -1.66 -2.96 -10.08
C TRP A 117 -2.12 -1.59 -10.55
N THR A 118 -1.75 -1.16 -11.75
CA THR A 118 -2.23 0.07 -12.39
C THR A 118 -3.30 -0.17 -13.45
N SER A 119 -3.63 -1.43 -13.75
CA SER A 119 -4.63 -1.76 -14.76
C SER A 119 -6.04 -1.31 -14.36
N PRO A 120 -6.85 -0.83 -15.31
CA PRO A 120 -8.25 -0.48 -15.06
C PRO A 120 -9.07 -1.65 -14.47
N GLU A 121 -8.79 -2.89 -14.88
CA GLU A 121 -9.51 -4.09 -14.46
C GLU A 121 -9.28 -4.39 -12.98
N VAL A 122 -8.03 -4.37 -12.53
CA VAL A 122 -7.67 -4.58 -11.11
C VAL A 122 -8.19 -3.44 -10.25
N LEU A 123 -7.98 -2.19 -10.68
CA LEU A 123 -8.45 -1.03 -9.93
C LEU A 123 -9.97 -0.99 -9.81
N LYS A 124 -10.70 -1.42 -10.86
CA LYS A 124 -12.15 -1.55 -10.79
C LYS A 124 -12.58 -2.55 -9.73
N ILE A 125 -11.99 -3.75 -9.69
CA ILE A 125 -12.31 -4.77 -8.69
C ILE A 125 -12.09 -4.22 -7.27
N ILE A 126 -10.92 -3.64 -7.02
CA ILE A 126 -10.56 -3.14 -5.69
C ILE A 126 -11.45 -1.97 -5.29
N SER A 127 -11.76 -1.06 -6.21
CA SER A 127 -12.63 0.09 -5.98
C SER A 127 -14.06 -0.32 -5.67
N ASP A 128 -14.62 -1.27 -6.43
CA ASP A 128 -15.96 -1.80 -6.21
C ASP A 128 -16.06 -2.45 -4.82
N LEU A 129 -15.03 -3.20 -4.41
CA LEU A 129 -14.97 -3.83 -3.08
C LEU A 129 -14.76 -2.82 -1.94
N ALA A 130 -13.97 -1.77 -2.16
CA ALA A 130 -13.75 -0.70 -1.19
C ALA A 130 -14.95 0.26 -1.08
N GLY A 131 -15.83 0.31 -2.08
CA GLY A 131 -16.95 1.24 -2.14
C GLY A 131 -16.55 2.69 -2.47
N VAL A 132 -15.37 2.90 -3.05
CA VAL A 132 -14.86 4.21 -3.48
C VAL A 132 -13.85 3.99 -4.62
N ASP A 133 -13.74 4.93 -5.58
CA ASP A 133 -12.76 4.85 -6.67
C ASP A 133 -11.33 5.06 -6.14
N LEU A 134 -10.47 4.08 -6.36
CA LEU A 134 -9.12 3.98 -5.82
C LEU A 134 -8.03 4.00 -6.89
N VAL A 135 -6.88 4.55 -6.51
CA VAL A 135 -5.60 4.50 -7.24
C VAL A 135 -4.47 4.13 -6.30
N PRO A 136 -3.37 3.53 -6.81
CA PRO A 136 -2.15 3.38 -6.02
C PRO A 136 -1.68 4.75 -5.49
N VAL A 137 -1.20 4.78 -4.24
CA VAL A 137 -0.74 6.04 -3.62
C VAL A 137 0.55 6.51 -4.28
N LEU A 138 1.52 5.61 -4.38
CA LEU A 138 2.86 5.80 -4.91
C LEU A 138 3.25 4.55 -5.71
N ASP A 139 3.97 4.70 -6.81
CA ASP A 139 4.60 3.55 -7.47
C ASP A 139 5.57 2.84 -6.52
N TYR A 140 6.22 3.60 -5.62
CA TYR A 140 7.14 3.09 -4.61
C TYR A 140 6.54 2.02 -3.69
N ASP A 141 5.23 2.11 -3.42
CA ASP A 141 4.48 1.22 -2.53
C ASP A 141 3.50 0.30 -3.26
N ILE A 142 3.59 0.23 -4.59
CA ILE A 142 2.97 -0.87 -5.34
C ILE A 142 3.69 -2.17 -4.97
N CYS A 143 2.91 -3.16 -4.55
CA CYS A 143 3.40 -4.51 -4.26
C CYS A 143 4.53 -4.55 -3.22
N HIS A 144 4.44 -3.71 -2.17
CA HIS A 144 5.29 -3.86 -1.00
C HIS A 144 5.21 -5.31 -0.50
N THR A 145 6.35 -5.99 -0.43
CA THR A 145 6.39 -7.41 -0.11
C THR A 145 6.97 -7.63 1.27
N ASN A 146 6.31 -8.49 2.06
CA ASN A 146 6.84 -9.04 3.30
C ASN A 146 7.16 -10.51 3.08
N ILE A 147 8.39 -10.92 3.38
CA ILE A 147 8.87 -12.30 3.26
C ILE A 147 9.33 -12.75 4.64
N GLN A 148 8.78 -13.86 5.11
CA GLN A 148 9.28 -14.57 6.27
C GLN A 148 9.79 -15.94 5.85
N LEU A 149 10.90 -16.32 6.47
CA LEU A 149 11.64 -17.54 6.22
C LEU A 149 11.60 -18.41 7.47
N ASP A 150 11.77 -19.71 7.26
CA ASP A 150 12.00 -20.68 8.34
C ASP A 150 13.41 -20.56 8.95
N SER A 151 14.34 -19.98 8.20
CA SER A 151 15.72 -19.71 8.60
C SER A 151 15.90 -18.28 9.12
N ASN A 152 16.88 -18.08 10.01
CA ASN A 152 17.26 -16.74 10.45
C ASN A 152 18.11 -15.97 9.42
N ASP A 153 18.52 -16.62 8.33
CA ASP A 153 19.37 -16.05 7.29
C ASP A 153 18.53 -15.32 6.23
N ALA A 154 18.69 -14.00 6.17
CA ALA A 154 17.98 -13.17 5.19
C ALA A 154 18.39 -13.48 3.74
N GLU A 155 19.62 -13.95 3.51
CA GLU A 155 20.09 -14.28 2.16
C GLU A 155 19.44 -15.55 1.59
N ALA A 156 18.79 -16.35 2.44
CA ALA A 156 18.03 -17.51 1.98
C ALA A 156 16.87 -17.12 1.03
N VAL A 157 16.43 -15.85 1.01
CA VAL A 157 15.46 -15.35 0.00
C VAL A 157 15.93 -15.60 -1.43
N ARG A 158 17.23 -15.52 -1.69
CA ARG A 158 17.80 -15.72 -3.04
C ARG A 158 17.68 -17.15 -3.55
N GLN A 159 17.45 -18.11 -2.66
CA GLN A 159 17.28 -19.52 -3.00
C GLN A 159 15.81 -19.94 -3.07
N MET A 160 14.89 -19.00 -2.83
CA MET A 160 13.46 -19.30 -2.87
C MET A 160 13.01 -19.67 -4.28
N PRO A 161 12.22 -20.74 -4.44
CA PRO A 161 11.73 -21.15 -5.75
C PRO A 161 10.65 -20.19 -6.25
N ILE A 162 10.57 -20.00 -7.56
CA ILE A 162 9.48 -19.23 -8.19
C ILE A 162 8.14 -19.94 -7.99
N VAL A 163 8.12 -21.27 -8.11
CA VAL A 163 6.94 -22.07 -7.78
C VAL A 163 6.89 -22.22 -6.25
N PRO A 164 5.82 -21.77 -5.57
CA PRO A 164 5.72 -21.91 -4.12
C PRO A 164 5.84 -23.37 -3.69
N PRO A 165 6.61 -23.67 -2.63
CA PRO A 165 6.60 -25.00 -2.04
C PRO A 165 5.21 -25.31 -1.46
N GLY A 166 4.81 -26.59 -1.51
CA GLY A 166 3.54 -27.02 -0.94
C GLY A 166 3.50 -26.85 0.58
N ALA A 167 2.31 -26.57 1.11
CA ALA A 167 2.07 -26.47 2.54
C ALA A 167 2.52 -27.76 3.25
N PRO A 168 3.30 -27.66 4.35
CA PRO A 168 3.71 -28.81 5.14
C PRO A 168 2.46 -29.54 5.66
N ALA A 169 2.56 -30.87 5.76
CA ALA A 169 1.46 -31.66 6.33
C ALA A 169 1.03 -31.08 7.69
N PRO A 170 -0.28 -31.12 8.03
CA PRO A 170 -0.73 -30.67 9.34
C PRO A 170 0.08 -31.38 10.41
N LYS A 171 0.74 -30.62 11.29
CA LYS A 171 1.24 -31.21 12.54
C LYS A 171 0.01 -31.72 13.29
N GLY A 172 0.05 -32.97 13.75
CA GLY A 172 -1.02 -33.52 14.60
C GLY A 172 -1.20 -32.66 15.86
N PRO A 173 -2.27 -32.85 16.64
CA PRO A 173 -2.40 -32.17 17.93
C PRO A 173 -1.23 -32.63 18.82
N ASP A 174 -0.20 -31.81 18.95
CA ASP A 174 0.88 -32.04 19.92
C ASP A 174 0.29 -31.84 21.32
N GLU A 175 0.36 -32.86 22.16
CA GLU A 175 -0.06 -32.87 23.58
C GLU A 175 0.79 -31.95 24.49
N SER A 176 1.54 -31.01 23.92
CA SER A 176 2.31 -30.00 24.66
C SER A 176 1.76 -28.57 24.55
N ASP A 177 0.67 -28.35 23.80
CA ASP A 177 0.02 -27.04 23.69
C ASP A 177 -1.02 -26.80 24.80
N THR A 178 -0.66 -27.12 26.05
CA THR A 178 -1.34 -26.60 27.25
C THR A 178 -0.81 -25.20 27.58
N SER A 179 -0.90 -24.28 26.61
CA SER A 179 -0.78 -22.83 26.88
C SER A 179 -1.66 -21.99 25.95
N ALA A 180 -2.88 -22.47 25.67
CA ALA A 180 -3.98 -21.62 25.21
C ALA A 180 -4.63 -20.84 26.38
N GLU A 181 -3.83 -20.34 27.32
CA GLU A 181 -4.25 -19.26 28.21
C GLU A 181 -3.87 -17.94 27.57
N CYS A 182 -4.82 -16.99 27.54
CA CYS A 182 -4.63 -15.61 27.12
C CYS A 182 -3.49 -14.95 27.91
N HIS A 183 -2.25 -15.12 27.47
CA HIS A 183 -1.13 -14.36 28.00
C HIS A 183 -1.19 -12.94 27.37
N PRO A 184 -1.17 -11.87 28.19
CA PRO A 184 -1.13 -10.47 27.71
C PRO A 184 0.12 -10.09 26.87
N ASN A 185 0.97 -11.06 26.54
CA ASN A 185 2.30 -10.89 25.95
C ASN A 185 2.44 -11.47 24.52
N ALA A 186 1.33 -11.83 23.84
CA ALA A 186 1.33 -12.21 22.43
C ALA A 186 1.96 -11.14 21.49
N THR A 187 2.16 -9.92 22.00
CA THR A 187 2.87 -8.80 21.39
C THR A 187 4.38 -9.02 21.19
N LYS A 188 5.05 -9.92 21.92
CA LYS A 188 6.52 -10.10 21.78
C LYS A 188 6.96 -10.85 20.52
N HIS A 189 6.07 -11.61 19.89
CA HIS A 189 6.37 -12.39 18.68
C HIS A 189 5.53 -12.00 17.46
N ALA A 190 4.65 -10.99 17.58
CA ALA A 190 3.84 -10.50 16.47
C ALA A 190 4.72 -10.07 15.28
N VAL A 191 4.36 -10.57 14.09
CA VAL A 191 5.04 -10.22 12.84
C VAL A 191 4.96 -8.71 12.60
N VAL A 192 3.76 -8.16 12.78
CA VAL A 192 3.49 -6.73 12.81
C VAL A 192 2.63 -6.48 14.05
N PRO A 193 3.02 -5.61 15.00
CA PRO A 193 2.23 -5.33 16.20
C PRO A 193 0.95 -4.57 15.87
N TRP A 194 0.10 -4.30 16.86
CA TRP A 194 -1.09 -3.47 16.69
C TRP A 194 -0.75 -2.12 16.07
N HIS A 195 -1.34 -1.81 14.93
CA HIS A 195 -1.07 -0.59 14.20
C HIS A 195 -2.25 -0.18 13.33
N ARG A 196 -2.16 1.03 12.80
CA ARG A 196 -2.92 1.47 11.63
C ARG A 196 -1.95 1.64 10.48
N ASP A 197 -2.42 1.35 9.28
CA ASP A 197 -1.59 1.53 8.10
C ASP A 197 -1.27 3.00 7.86
N SER A 198 -0.16 3.20 7.15
CA SER A 198 0.24 4.49 6.60
C SER A 198 -0.77 5.04 5.59
N TYR A 199 -1.51 4.16 4.91
CA TYR A 199 -2.33 4.51 3.75
C TYR A 199 -3.82 4.17 3.98
N PRO A 200 -4.75 4.93 3.36
CA PRO A 200 -6.19 4.75 3.55
C PRO A 200 -6.64 3.31 3.31
N PHE A 201 -6.29 2.75 2.16
CA PHE A 201 -6.69 1.41 1.75
C PHE A 201 -5.46 0.57 1.40
N VAL A 202 -5.57 -0.72 1.64
CA VAL A 202 -4.57 -1.71 1.21
C VAL A 202 -5.25 -2.91 0.60
N CYS A 203 -4.63 -3.49 -0.42
CA CYS A 203 -4.96 -4.81 -0.95
C CYS A 203 -3.81 -5.76 -0.62
N VAL A 204 -4.08 -6.77 0.21
CA VAL A 204 -3.10 -7.75 0.68
C VAL A 204 -3.32 -9.07 -0.05
N VAL A 205 -2.31 -9.61 -0.71
CA VAL A 205 -2.36 -10.88 -1.44
C VAL A 205 -1.33 -11.85 -0.87
N MET A 206 -1.71 -13.13 -0.74
CA MET A 206 -0.81 -14.19 -0.32
C MET A 206 -0.17 -14.87 -1.54
N LEU A 207 1.17 -14.97 -1.58
CA LEU A 207 1.92 -15.66 -2.65
C LEU A 207 2.51 -17.01 -2.20
N SER A 208 2.32 -17.40 -0.94
CA SER A 208 2.74 -18.70 -0.40
C SER A 208 1.54 -19.59 -0.10
N ASP A 209 1.78 -20.90 -0.08
CA ASP A 209 0.73 -21.90 0.16
C ASP A 209 0.29 -21.97 1.63
N ALA A 210 -0.68 -21.13 2.00
CA ALA A 210 -1.16 -20.98 3.39
C ALA A 210 -2.24 -22.01 3.82
N ARG A 211 -2.36 -23.17 3.16
CA ARG A 211 -3.43 -24.16 3.43
C ARG A 211 -3.42 -24.72 4.86
N TYR A 212 -2.24 -24.97 5.40
CA TYR A 212 -2.02 -25.54 6.74
C TYR A 212 -1.25 -24.59 7.67
N MET A 213 -1.24 -23.30 7.33
CA MET A 213 -0.65 -22.26 8.17
C MET A 213 -1.40 -22.19 9.49
N THR A 214 -0.66 -22.22 10.60
CA THR A 214 -1.21 -21.91 11.92
C THR A 214 -0.97 -20.44 12.22
N GLY A 215 -1.98 -19.75 12.75
CA GLY A 215 -1.92 -18.31 12.97
C GLY A 215 -2.03 -17.50 11.66
N GLY A 216 -1.47 -16.29 11.65
CA GLY A 216 -1.45 -15.42 10.47
C GLY A 216 -2.76 -14.75 10.11
N GLU A 217 -3.80 -14.95 10.92
CA GLU A 217 -5.02 -14.18 10.83
C GLU A 217 -4.72 -12.70 11.05
N THR A 218 -5.49 -11.85 10.35
CA THR A 218 -5.53 -10.43 10.66
C THR A 218 -6.57 -10.25 11.75
N GLU A 219 -6.11 -9.91 12.94
CA GLU A 219 -6.98 -9.59 14.05
C GLU A 219 -7.23 -8.07 14.06
N MET A 220 -8.50 -7.68 14.04
CA MET A 220 -8.94 -6.29 13.97
C MET A 220 -9.60 -5.89 15.30
N GLN A 221 -9.31 -4.68 15.76
CA GLN A 221 -9.90 -4.12 16.96
C GLN A 221 -11.28 -3.53 16.64
N ARG A 222 -12.29 -3.90 17.44
CA ARG A 222 -13.65 -3.37 17.36
C ARG A 222 -13.82 -2.17 18.30
N GLY A 223 -14.78 -1.31 18.02
CA GLY A 223 -15.03 -0.12 18.85
C GLY A 223 -15.70 -0.42 20.19
N ASP A 224 -16.19 -1.64 20.40
CA ASP A 224 -16.71 -2.13 21.69
C ASP A 224 -15.62 -2.74 22.60
N GLY A 225 -14.34 -2.64 22.19
CA GLY A 225 -13.20 -3.17 22.93
C GLY A 225 -12.91 -4.65 22.69
N THR A 226 -13.73 -5.35 21.91
CA THR A 226 -13.47 -6.74 21.48
C THR A 226 -12.58 -6.79 20.23
N THR A 227 -12.18 -7.98 19.80
CA THR A 227 -11.46 -8.20 18.55
C THR A 227 -12.20 -9.15 17.63
N THR A 228 -11.91 -9.09 16.33
CA THR A 228 -12.40 -10.06 15.34
C THR A 228 -11.26 -10.49 14.44
N LYS A 229 -11.16 -11.80 14.23
CA LYS A 229 -10.17 -12.40 13.36
C LYS A 229 -10.76 -12.62 11.98
N VAL A 230 -10.07 -12.10 10.97
CA VAL A 230 -10.33 -12.41 9.56
C VAL A 230 -9.27 -13.39 9.11
N ARG A 231 -9.74 -14.48 8.50
CA ARG A 231 -8.85 -15.53 7.98
C ARG A 231 -7.89 -14.91 6.96
N CYS A 232 -6.63 -15.29 7.03
CA CYS A 232 -5.62 -14.87 6.05
C CYS A 232 -6.02 -15.33 4.64
N PRO A 233 -5.76 -14.54 3.58
CA PRO A 233 -5.92 -15.02 2.22
C PRO A 233 -5.11 -16.28 1.96
N GLN A 234 -5.71 -17.20 1.21
CA GLN A 234 -5.00 -18.34 0.65
C GLN A 234 -4.15 -17.89 -0.54
N MET A 235 -3.26 -18.76 -1.01
CA MET A 235 -2.40 -18.50 -2.16
C MET A 235 -3.19 -17.96 -3.36
N GLY A 236 -2.75 -16.82 -3.91
CA GLY A 236 -3.42 -16.11 -5.01
C GLY A 236 -4.70 -15.34 -4.63
N SER A 237 -5.15 -15.44 -3.38
CA SER A 237 -6.30 -14.68 -2.87
C SER A 237 -5.86 -13.37 -2.23
N ALA A 238 -6.80 -12.42 -2.20
CA ALA A 238 -6.62 -11.07 -1.72
C ALA A 238 -7.60 -10.74 -0.59
N VAL A 239 -7.28 -9.71 0.20
CA VAL A 239 -8.18 -9.01 1.11
C VAL A 239 -8.03 -7.51 0.88
N VAL A 240 -9.13 -6.78 0.82
CA VAL A 240 -9.13 -5.32 0.85
C VAL A 240 -9.45 -4.85 2.27
N LEU A 241 -8.67 -3.89 2.77
CA LEU A 241 -8.78 -3.36 4.13
C LEU A 241 -8.66 -1.84 4.12
N HIS A 242 -9.51 -1.16 4.88
CA HIS A 242 -9.38 0.26 5.19
C HIS A 242 -8.35 0.48 6.31
N GLY A 243 -7.09 0.14 6.02
CA GLY A 243 -6.03 -0.04 7.00
C GLY A 243 -5.69 1.18 7.86
N ARG A 244 -5.94 2.39 7.35
CA ARG A 244 -5.76 3.62 8.13
C ARG A 244 -6.77 3.82 9.26
N HIS A 245 -7.98 3.27 9.13
CA HIS A 245 -9.06 3.47 10.10
C HIS A 245 -9.35 2.23 10.94
N VAL A 246 -8.95 1.04 10.45
CA VAL A 246 -9.07 -0.22 11.19
C VAL A 246 -7.73 -0.56 11.84
N THR A 247 -7.68 -0.48 13.17
CA THR A 247 -6.51 -0.94 13.94
C THR A 247 -6.44 -2.46 13.87
N HIS A 248 -5.29 -3.00 13.48
CA HIS A 248 -5.13 -4.43 13.25
C HIS A 248 -3.74 -4.94 13.60
N ILE A 249 -3.61 -6.25 13.71
CA ILE A 249 -2.38 -6.99 13.99
C ILE A 249 -2.32 -8.25 13.12
N ALA A 250 -1.12 -8.60 12.65
CA ALA A 250 -0.89 -9.90 12.02
C ALA A 250 -0.38 -10.87 13.09
N VAL A 251 -1.21 -11.87 13.41
CA VAL A 251 -0.86 -12.92 14.39
C VAL A 251 0.39 -13.68 13.90
N PRO A 252 1.34 -14.03 14.79
CA PRO A 252 2.51 -14.85 14.41
C PRO A 252 2.09 -16.09 13.63
N THR A 253 2.88 -16.48 12.64
CA THR A 253 2.58 -17.63 11.78
C THR A 253 3.54 -18.77 12.02
N GLY A 254 3.02 -19.99 11.98
CA GLY A 254 3.80 -21.22 12.02
C GLY A 254 3.42 -22.17 10.89
N ASN A 255 4.13 -23.30 10.84
CA ASN A 255 3.88 -24.41 9.92
C ASN A 255 3.95 -24.03 8.42
N MET A 256 4.93 -23.21 8.05
CA MET A 256 5.13 -22.74 6.68
C MET A 256 6.63 -22.75 6.33
N PRO A 257 7.03 -23.24 5.14
CA PRO A 257 8.41 -23.14 4.67
C PRO A 257 8.77 -21.69 4.29
N GLU A 258 7.77 -20.92 3.88
CA GLU A 258 7.87 -19.50 3.53
C GLU A 258 6.51 -18.82 3.73
N ARG A 259 6.54 -17.51 3.98
CA ARG A 259 5.35 -16.66 3.94
C ARG A 259 5.65 -15.37 3.19
N ILE A 260 5.18 -15.31 1.95
CA ILE A 260 5.24 -14.12 1.10
C ILE A 260 3.85 -13.48 1.02
N THR A 261 3.76 -12.24 1.48
CA THR A 261 2.56 -11.41 1.31
C THR A 261 2.94 -10.13 0.59
N ILE A 262 2.17 -9.78 -0.43
CA ILE A 262 2.30 -8.51 -1.15
C ILE A 262 1.18 -7.57 -0.76
N VAL A 263 1.48 -6.29 -0.69
CA VAL A 263 0.57 -5.24 -0.24
C VAL A 263 0.68 -4.07 -1.20
N THR A 264 -0.43 -3.74 -1.86
CA THR A 264 -0.52 -2.50 -2.65
C THR A 264 -1.35 -1.49 -1.89
N SER A 265 -0.79 -0.31 -1.69
CA SER A 265 -1.42 0.78 -0.93
C SER A 265 -2.17 1.71 -1.87
N LEU A 266 -3.42 2.04 -1.53
CA LEU A 266 -4.31 2.85 -2.36
C LEU A 266 -4.91 4.06 -1.62
N ARG A 267 -5.28 5.08 -2.40
CA ARG A 267 -6.02 6.27 -1.96
C ARG A 267 -7.23 6.52 -2.87
N PRO A 268 -8.22 7.30 -2.42
CA PRO A 268 -9.25 7.82 -3.30
C PRO A 268 -8.65 8.54 -4.52
N ARG A 269 -9.21 8.30 -5.71
CA ARG A 269 -8.84 9.01 -6.94
C ARG A 269 -9.29 10.47 -6.88
N ASP A 270 -10.52 10.69 -6.44
CA ASP A 270 -11.14 12.01 -6.36
C ASP A 270 -10.30 12.93 -5.45
N PRO A 271 -9.77 14.06 -5.97
CA PRO A 271 -8.95 14.99 -5.20
C PRO A 271 -9.73 15.65 -4.05
N LEU A 272 -11.06 15.73 -4.12
CA LEU A 272 -11.91 16.38 -3.11
C LEU A 272 -12.19 15.47 -1.90
N LEU A 273 -11.97 14.17 -2.02
CA LEU A 273 -12.14 13.23 -0.92
C LEU A 273 -10.99 13.31 0.10
N LEU A 274 -11.24 12.79 1.30
CA LEU A 274 -10.26 12.74 2.38
C LEU A 274 -9.03 11.93 1.95
N GLU A 275 -7.88 12.59 1.93
CA GLU A 275 -6.58 11.98 1.66
C GLU A 275 -5.72 12.12 2.93
N ASN A 276 -5.65 11.04 3.71
CA ASN A 276 -4.97 10.99 5.00
C ASN A 276 -3.80 10.00 5.06
N SER A 277 -3.15 9.75 3.90
CA SER A 277 -1.89 9.03 3.84
C SER A 277 -0.81 9.69 4.71
N SER A 278 0.12 8.87 5.18
CA SER A 278 1.24 9.24 6.04
C SER A 278 2.45 8.34 5.75
N LEU A 279 3.66 8.86 5.95
CA LEU A 279 4.89 8.07 5.80
C LEU A 279 5.38 7.41 7.12
N MET A 280 4.60 7.50 8.20
CA MET A 280 5.04 7.12 9.55
C MET A 280 5.62 5.72 9.70
N ASN A 281 5.07 4.71 9.02
CA ASN A 281 5.49 3.31 9.18
C ASN A 281 6.34 2.77 8.01
N VAL A 282 6.72 3.63 7.05
CA VAL A 282 7.39 3.20 5.80
C VAL A 282 8.80 3.76 5.63
N ARG A 283 9.12 4.89 6.26
CA ARG A 283 10.38 5.62 6.04
C ARG A 283 11.64 4.83 6.40
N ASN A 284 11.60 4.07 7.50
CA ASN A 284 12.76 3.31 7.98
C ASN A 284 13.14 2.11 7.10
N LYS A 285 12.31 1.76 6.12
CA LYS A 285 12.52 0.63 5.20
C LYS A 285 12.38 1.06 3.74
N SER A 286 12.84 2.27 3.44
CA SER A 286 12.70 2.90 2.12
C SER A 286 13.95 3.65 1.70
N ARG A 287 14.15 3.78 0.39
CA ARG A 287 15.08 4.73 -0.23
C ARG A 287 14.46 6.11 -0.14
N LEU A 288 14.81 6.85 0.91
CA LEU A 288 14.19 8.15 1.21
C LEU A 288 14.17 9.15 0.03
N PRO A 289 15.23 9.31 -0.79
CA PRO A 289 15.18 10.24 -1.91
C PRO A 289 14.07 9.93 -2.92
N GLU A 290 13.90 8.65 -3.26
CA GLU A 290 12.86 8.20 -4.19
C GLU A 290 11.47 8.33 -3.56
N LEU A 291 11.32 7.86 -2.31
CA LEU A 291 10.06 7.96 -1.57
C LEU A 291 9.60 9.42 -1.45
N TYR A 292 10.50 10.33 -1.11
CA TYR A 292 10.20 11.74 -0.91
C TYR A 292 9.92 12.47 -2.21
N TYR A 293 10.59 12.10 -3.31
CA TYR A 293 10.26 12.60 -4.63
C TYR A 293 8.81 12.26 -4.99
N GLN A 294 8.43 10.97 -4.93
CA GLN A 294 7.08 10.56 -5.29
C GLN A 294 6.04 11.14 -4.30
N TRP A 295 6.32 11.09 -2.99
CA TRP A 295 5.46 11.65 -1.94
C TRP A 295 5.14 13.12 -2.15
N THR A 296 6.17 13.94 -2.40
CA THR A 296 5.97 15.37 -2.62
C THR A 296 5.27 15.61 -3.94
N SER A 297 5.70 14.92 -5.00
CA SER A 297 5.19 15.12 -6.35
C SER A 297 3.68 14.88 -6.44
N TYR A 298 3.17 13.72 -5.98
CA TYR A 298 1.74 13.43 -6.10
C TYR A 298 0.89 14.39 -5.26
N ARG A 299 1.39 14.81 -4.09
CA ARG A 299 0.66 15.71 -3.19
C ARG A 299 0.57 17.12 -3.75
N LEU A 300 1.62 17.59 -4.43
CA LEU A 300 1.59 18.86 -5.17
C LEU A 300 0.63 18.79 -6.36
N HIS A 301 0.61 17.69 -7.11
CA HIS A 301 -0.37 17.49 -8.19
C HIS A 301 -1.81 17.47 -7.65
N LEU A 302 -2.04 16.82 -6.51
CA LEU A 302 -3.34 16.76 -5.86
C LEU A 302 -3.79 18.15 -5.37
N LEU A 303 -2.89 18.92 -4.75
CA LEU A 303 -3.18 20.31 -4.36
C LEU A 303 -3.49 21.18 -5.58
N SER A 304 -2.68 21.08 -6.65
CA SER A 304 -2.94 21.81 -7.91
C SER A 304 -4.35 21.55 -8.42
N GLU A 305 -4.79 20.29 -8.39
CA GLU A 305 -6.13 19.92 -8.84
C GLU A 305 -7.23 20.46 -7.91
N ARG A 306 -7.02 20.43 -6.59
CA ARG A 306 -7.94 21.05 -5.63
C ARG A 306 -8.09 22.55 -5.84
N PHE A 307 -6.99 23.28 -6.03
CA PHE A 307 -7.03 24.71 -6.32
C PHE A 307 -7.74 25.01 -7.65
N ARG A 308 -7.50 24.20 -8.69
CA ARG A 308 -8.20 24.32 -9.97
C ARG A 308 -9.72 24.17 -9.79
N LEU A 309 -10.17 23.14 -9.08
CA LEU A 309 -11.59 22.87 -8.85
C LEU A 309 -12.26 23.97 -8.03
N GLU A 310 -11.59 24.49 -6.99
CA GLU A 310 -12.13 25.57 -6.17
C GLU A 310 -12.21 26.89 -6.96
N ALA A 311 -11.23 27.18 -7.81
CA ALA A 311 -11.30 28.31 -8.73
C ALA A 311 -12.46 28.17 -9.73
N GLU A 312 -12.64 26.98 -10.33
CA GLU A 312 -13.75 26.71 -11.25
C GLU A 312 -15.12 26.84 -10.59
N ARG A 313 -15.23 26.49 -9.30
CA ARG A 313 -16.43 26.69 -8.49
C ARG A 313 -16.76 28.18 -8.36
N LEU A 314 -15.76 29.01 -8.05
CA LEU A 314 -15.92 30.47 -7.95
C LEU A 314 -16.26 31.08 -9.31
N ASP A 315 -15.58 30.68 -10.38
CA ASP A 315 -15.85 31.14 -11.74
C ASP A 315 -17.28 30.80 -12.18
N ALA A 316 -17.77 29.61 -11.83
CA ALA A 316 -19.14 29.20 -12.12
C ALA A 316 -20.17 30.04 -11.35
N ALA A 317 -19.92 30.33 -10.08
CA ALA A 317 -20.78 31.20 -9.27
C ALA A 317 -20.81 32.63 -9.86
N HIS A 318 -19.65 33.16 -10.23
CA HIS A 318 -19.50 34.47 -10.85
C HIS A 318 -20.26 34.59 -12.18
N ARG A 319 -20.06 33.61 -13.09
CA ARG A 319 -20.78 33.57 -14.37
C ARG A 319 -22.30 33.55 -14.18
N LYS A 320 -22.79 32.78 -13.21
CA LYS A 320 -24.22 32.68 -12.90
C LYS A 320 -24.78 34.02 -12.44
N GLU A 321 -24.07 34.73 -11.57
CA GLU A 321 -24.51 36.02 -11.02
C GLU A 321 -24.55 37.12 -12.08
N ILE A 322 -23.50 37.27 -12.89
CA ILE A 322 -23.46 38.30 -13.94
C ILE A 322 -24.55 38.07 -15.00
N GLN A 323 -24.88 36.80 -15.29
CA GLN A 323 -25.96 36.49 -16.21
C GLN A 323 -27.33 36.96 -15.68
N GLN A 324 -27.50 37.02 -14.37
CA GLN A 324 -28.75 37.46 -13.71
C GLN A 324 -28.84 38.97 -13.53
N THR A 325 -27.72 39.65 -13.28
CA THR A 325 -27.70 41.09 -12.95
C THR A 325 -27.58 41.99 -14.17
N GLU A 326 -26.82 41.62 -15.20
CA GLU A 326 -26.56 42.50 -16.36
C GLU A 326 -26.60 41.78 -17.72
N GLY A 327 -27.37 40.69 -17.85
CA GLY A 327 -27.48 39.95 -19.12
C GLY A 327 -26.14 39.41 -19.63
N GLY A 328 -25.18 39.18 -18.73
CA GLY A 328 -23.84 38.67 -19.06
C GLY A 328 -22.76 39.74 -19.29
N ARG A 329 -23.04 41.03 -19.03
CA ARG A 329 -22.09 42.13 -19.28
C ARG A 329 -22.00 43.03 -18.06
N GLY A 330 -21.02 42.86 -17.19
CA GLY A 330 -20.88 43.67 -15.97
C GLY A 330 -19.99 43.04 -14.92
N ASP A 331 -19.81 43.75 -13.80
CA ASP A 331 -19.12 43.24 -12.61
C ASP A 331 -20.10 42.51 -11.67
N CYS A 332 -19.57 41.59 -10.86
CA CYS A 332 -20.35 40.90 -9.84
C CYS A 332 -20.62 41.83 -8.63
N ASN A 333 -21.87 42.24 -8.46
CA ASN A 333 -22.31 43.14 -7.38
C ASN A 333 -22.76 42.41 -6.10
N THR A 334 -22.69 41.08 -6.09
CA THR A 334 -23.06 40.23 -4.95
C THR A 334 -21.82 39.56 -4.38
N ASP A 335 -21.75 39.44 -3.06
CA ASP A 335 -20.70 38.69 -2.37
C ASP A 335 -20.86 37.18 -2.63
N ILE A 336 -20.30 36.70 -3.74
CA ILE A 336 -20.32 35.27 -4.12
C ILE A 336 -19.26 34.45 -3.37
N VAL A 337 -18.30 35.11 -2.72
CA VAL A 337 -17.21 34.48 -1.97
C VAL A 337 -17.58 34.46 -0.49
N ASP A 338 -17.95 33.28 0.02
CA ASP A 338 -18.04 33.06 1.46
C ASP A 338 -16.63 32.98 2.07
N LEU A 339 -16.20 34.07 2.70
CA LEU A 339 -14.88 34.19 3.32
C LEU A 339 -14.65 33.15 4.43
N ALA A 340 -15.68 32.77 5.18
CA ALA A 340 -15.54 31.79 6.26
C ALA A 340 -15.29 30.39 5.70
N SER A 341 -16.06 30.00 4.67
CA SER A 341 -15.88 28.73 3.97
C SER A 341 -14.53 28.67 3.25
N LEU A 342 -14.15 29.74 2.55
CA LEU A 342 -12.85 29.82 1.86
C LEU A 342 -11.69 29.74 2.86
N ARG A 343 -11.79 30.43 4.00
CA ARG A 343 -10.77 30.37 5.04
C ARG A 343 -10.57 28.95 5.55
N LYS A 344 -11.67 28.25 5.89
CA LYS A 344 -11.61 26.85 6.34
C LYS A 344 -10.96 25.96 5.30
N TRP A 345 -11.36 26.09 4.03
CA TRP A 345 -10.81 25.30 2.94
C TRP A 345 -9.30 25.55 2.73
N MET A 346 -8.86 26.81 2.83
CA MET A 346 -7.44 27.18 2.76
C MET A 346 -6.64 26.62 3.93
N ASP A 347 -7.19 26.69 5.15
CA ASP A 347 -6.55 26.13 6.35
C ASP A 347 -6.33 24.61 6.21
N GLU A 348 -7.29 23.87 5.63
CA GLU A 348 -7.14 22.45 5.32
C GLU A 348 -6.00 22.17 4.32
N GLN A 349 -5.84 23.01 3.29
CA GLN A 349 -4.73 22.85 2.33
C GLN A 349 -3.38 23.18 2.97
N MET A 350 -3.32 24.21 3.82
CA MET A 350 -2.11 24.55 4.57
C MET A 350 -1.68 23.42 5.51
N GLU A 351 -2.63 22.79 6.19
CA GLU A 351 -2.34 21.64 7.04
C GLU A 351 -1.83 20.45 6.22
N TYR A 352 -2.42 20.19 5.05
CA TYR A 352 -1.95 19.16 4.13
C TYR A 352 -0.50 19.39 3.68
N MET A 353 -0.12 20.65 3.39
CA MET A 353 1.24 21.05 3.05
C MET A 353 2.21 20.88 4.22
N ARG A 354 1.83 21.33 5.43
CA ARG A 354 2.63 21.17 6.65
C ARG A 354 2.90 19.70 6.96
N ARG A 355 1.87 18.85 6.89
CA ARG A 355 2.02 17.40 7.07
C ARG A 355 2.96 16.77 6.04
N THR A 356 2.91 17.24 4.79
CA THR A 356 3.80 16.78 3.72
C THR A 356 5.27 16.95 4.12
N LEU A 357 5.64 18.16 4.57
CA LEU A 357 7.00 18.48 5.01
C LEU A 357 7.38 17.81 6.33
N PHE A 358 6.46 17.76 7.29
CA PHE A 358 6.69 17.11 8.58
C PHE A 358 7.13 15.65 8.40
N GLU A 359 6.52 14.93 7.47
CA GLU A 359 6.84 13.53 7.17
C GLU A 359 8.16 13.34 6.42
N MET A 360 8.78 14.42 5.94
CA MET A 360 10.08 14.41 5.26
C MET A 360 11.23 14.84 6.19
N ARG A 361 10.98 14.96 7.49
CA ARG A 361 11.99 15.20 8.53
C ARG A 361 13.11 14.13 8.50
N PRO A 362 14.21 14.28 9.26
CA PRO A 362 15.16 13.19 9.47
C PRO A 362 14.48 11.97 10.11
N VAL A 363 14.94 10.76 9.81
CA VAL A 363 14.42 9.54 10.46
C VAL A 363 14.97 9.48 11.88
N THR A 364 14.10 9.29 12.87
CA THR A 364 14.49 9.15 14.29
C THR A 364 14.19 7.75 14.81
N ALA A 365 14.63 7.44 16.02
CA ALA A 365 14.31 6.17 16.69
C ALA A 365 12.78 5.96 16.84
N ASP A 366 12.01 7.03 16.96
CA ASP A 366 10.54 6.99 17.08
C ASP A 366 9.85 6.50 15.80
N ASP A 367 10.51 6.62 14.65
CA ASP A 367 10.01 6.08 13.38
C ASP A 367 10.19 4.56 13.28
N ASN A 368 10.89 3.93 14.23
CA ASN A 368 10.97 2.47 14.37
C ASN A 368 9.86 1.88 15.24
N VAL A 369 9.06 2.73 15.89
CA VAL A 369 7.92 2.29 16.70
C VAL A 369 6.67 2.31 15.82
N HIS A 370 5.94 1.19 15.76
CA HIS A 370 4.67 1.14 15.07
C HIS A 370 3.64 2.03 15.78
N LYS A 371 3.13 3.03 15.07
CA LYS A 371 2.22 4.02 15.65
C LYS A 371 0.75 3.63 15.39
N THR A 372 -0.08 3.71 16.43
CA THR A 372 -1.54 3.48 16.37
C THR A 372 -2.33 4.76 16.08
N GLY A 373 -1.71 5.94 16.16
CA GLY A 373 -2.31 7.25 15.89
C GLY A 373 -1.40 8.12 15.03
N ILE A 374 -1.98 9.04 14.24
CA ILE A 374 -1.19 10.14 13.65
C ILE A 374 -0.78 11.04 14.80
N GLN A 375 0.50 11.40 14.85
CA GLN A 375 0.95 12.47 15.73
C GLN A 375 0.34 13.76 15.18
N GLU A 376 -0.65 14.32 15.89
CA GLU A 376 -1.18 15.63 15.55
C GLU A 376 -0.02 16.62 15.59
N MET A 377 0.09 17.46 14.56
CA MET A 377 1.08 18.52 14.55
C MET A 377 0.68 19.51 15.64
N THR A 378 1.37 19.49 16.78
CA THR A 378 1.38 20.63 17.68
C THR A 378 2.08 21.76 16.93
N VAL A 379 1.29 22.69 16.39
CA VAL A 379 1.77 23.92 15.78
C VAL A 379 2.39 24.82 16.84
#